data_AF-A0A9E6CN89-F1
#
_entry.id   AF-A0A9E6CN89-F1
#
_cell.length_a   1.000
_cell.length_b   1.000
_cell.length_c   1.000
_cell.angle_alpha   90.00
_cell.angle_beta   90.00
_cell.angle_gamma   90.00
#
_symmetry.space_group_name_H-M   'P 1'
#
loop_
_entity.id
_entity.type
_entity.pdbx_description
1 polymer ?
#
loop_
_entity_poly.entity_id
_entity_poly.type
_entity_poly.pdbx_seq_one_letter_code
_entity_poly.pdbx_strand_id
1 'polypeptide(L)' 'FNNQSSIVWDGTDNNNQLVSSGIYFYKLEVNDKIIDTKKCLLLK' A
#
# COMPACT_ATOMS: atom_id res chain seq x y z
N PHE A 1 -4.94 -25.18 -4.59
CA PHE A 1 -4.14 -24.56 -3.50
C PHE A 1 -4.35 -23.06 -3.58
N ASN A 2 -5.12 -22.45 -2.66
CA ASN A 2 -5.29 -21.00 -2.62
C ASN A 2 -4.15 -20.39 -1.80
N ASN A 3 -3.14 -19.83 -2.47
CA ASN A 3 -2.06 -19.12 -1.82
C ASN A 3 -2.46 -17.65 -1.64
N GLN A 4 -2.89 -17.28 -0.45
CA GLN A 4 -3.15 -15.87 -0.10
C GLN A 4 -1.89 -15.25 0.47
N SER A 5 -1.52 -14.08 -0.03
CA SER A 5 -0.41 -13.27 0.48
C SER A 5 -0.94 -11.90 0.88
N SER A 6 -0.46 -11.38 2.01
CA SER A 6 -0.83 -10.05 2.52
C SER A 6 0.42 -9.19 2.68
N ILE A 7 0.25 -7.89 2.47
CA ILE A 7 1.26 -6.86 2.70
C ILE A 7 0.60 -5.81 3.59
N VAL A 8 1.28 -5.42 4.66
CA VAL A 8 0.83 -4.37 5.57
C VAL A 8 1.79 -3.20 5.43
N TRP A 9 1.25 -2.03 5.11
CA TRP A 9 2.01 -0.79 5.17
C TRP A 9 2.04 -0.29 6.61
N ASP A 10 3.22 0.10 7.08
CA ASP A 10 3.48 0.53 8.45
C ASP A 10 3.23 2.04 8.69
N GLY A 11 2.79 2.76 7.66
CA GLY A 11 2.54 4.20 7.75
C GLY A 11 3.82 5.05 7.63
N THR A 12 4.92 4.49 7.12
CA THR A 12 6.17 5.22 6.89
C THR A 12 6.43 5.50 5.41
N ASP A 13 7.21 6.55 5.14
CA ASP A 13 7.76 6.85 3.82
C ASP A 13 9.12 6.18 3.57
N ASN A 14 9.73 6.43 2.40
CA ASN A 14 11.03 5.86 2.03
C ASN A 14 12.21 6.31 2.90
N ASN A 15 12.01 7.32 3.76
CA ASN A 15 13.01 7.80 4.72
C ASN A 15 12.72 7.25 6.13
N ASN A 16 11.82 6.26 6.27
CA ASN A 16 11.32 5.72 7.53
C ASN A 16 10.61 6.76 8.41
N GLN A 17 10.04 7.82 7.81
CA GLN A 17 9.30 8.85 8.54
C GLN A 17 7.80 8.56 8.53
N LEU A 18 7.14 8.71 9.68
CA LEU A 18 5.69 8.55 9.80
C LEU A 18 4.95 9.61 8.98
N VAL A 19 4.04 9.17 8.13
CA VAL A 19 3.22 10.09 7.34
C VAL A 19 2.00 10.59 8.13
N SER A 20 1.27 11.57 7.60
CA SER A 20 0.08 12.14 8.25
C SER A 20 -1.18 11.28 8.05
N SER A 21 -2.20 11.46 8.88
CA SER A 21 -3.51 10.85 8.63
C SER A 21 -4.06 11.32 7.28
N GLY A 22 -4.65 10.42 6.49
CA GLY A 22 -5.11 10.75 5.15
C GLY A 22 -5.52 9.54 4.32
N ILE A 23 -5.99 9.82 3.10
CA ILE A 23 -6.30 8.80 2.10
C ILE A 23 -5.05 8.58 1.25
N TYR A 24 -4.58 7.34 1.20
CA TYR A 24 -3.42 6.92 0.43
C TYR A 24 -3.84 5.95 -0.65
N PHE A 25 -3.14 5.95 -1.78
CA PHE A 25 -3.37 5.01 -2.88
C PHE A 25 -2.18 4.09 -3.01
N TYR A 26 -2.44 2.80 -3.24
CA TYR A 26 -1.42 1.84 -3.63
C TYR A 26 -1.77 1.23 -4.99
N LYS A 27 -0.73 0.87 -5.73
CA LYS A 27 -0.82 0.21 -7.03
C LYS A 27 -0.07 -1.12 -6.95
N LEU A 28 -0.69 -2.18 -7.45
CA LEU A 28 -0.01 -3.46 -7.63
C LEU A 28 0.44 -3.56 -9.08
N GLU A 29 1.75 -3.71 -9.29
CA GLU A 29 2.37 -3.77 -10.60
C GLU A 29 3.04 -5.13 -10.80
N VAL A 30 2.77 -5.78 -11.93
CA VAL A 30 3.34 -7.08 -12.31
C VAL A 30 3.74 -7.00 -13.78
N ASN A 31 5.01 -7.28 -14.08
CA ASN A 31 5.58 -7.21 -15.43
C ASN A 31 5.27 -5.86 -16.11
N ASP A 32 5.56 -4.75 -15.43
CA ASP A 32 5.35 -3.37 -15.88
C ASP A 32 3.88 -3.02 -16.20
N LYS A 33 2.93 -3.78 -15.66
CA LYS A 33 1.49 -3.54 -15.80
C LYS A 33 0.85 -3.36 -14.43
N ILE A 34 0.13 -2.25 -14.27
CA ILE A 34 -0.74 -2.02 -13.12
C ILE A 34 -1.92 -2.98 -13.23
N ILE A 35 -2.02 -3.92 -12.29
CA ILE A 35 -3.09 -4.92 -12.24
C ILE A 35 -4.15 -4.61 -11.17
N ASP A 36 -3.84 -3.74 -10.21
CA ASP A 36 -4.80 -3.27 -9.21
C ASP A 36 -4.43 -1.87 -8.72
N THR A 37 -5.43 -1.09 -8.30
CA THR A 37 -5.24 0.20 -7.63
C THR A 37 -6.34 0.38 -6.61
N LYS A 38 -5.96 0.60 -5.36
CA LYS A 38 -6.90 0.73 -4.25
C LYS A 38 -6.50 1.88 -3.34
N LYS A 39 -7.49 2.42 -2.63
CA LYS A 39 -7.29 3.43 -1.60
C LYS A 39 -7.28 2.79 -0.21
N CYS A 40 -6.44 3.29 0.67
CA CYS A 40 -6.44 3.00 2.10
C CYS A 40 -6.65 4.31 2.88
N LEU A 41 -7.21 4.19 4.08
CA LEU A 41 -7.35 5.30 5.01
C LEU A 41 -6.38 5.06 6.16
N LEU A 42 -5.47 6.01 6.39
CA LEU A 42 -4.61 6.03 7.56
C LEU A 42 -5.18 7.03 8.56
N LEU A 43 -5.50 6.55 9.76
CA LEU A 43 -5.92 7.36 10.91
C LEU A 43 -4.88 7.16 12.02
N LYS A 44 -4.40 8.27 12.59
CA LYS A 44 -3.61 8.30 13.84
C LYS A 44 -4.51 8.29 15.06
#